data_AF-A0A183IGY2-F1
#
_entry.id   AF-A0A183IGY2-F1
#
_cell.length_a   1.000
_cell.length_b   1.000
_cell.length_c   1.000
_cell.angle_alpha   90.00
_cell.angle_beta   90.00
_cell.angle_gamma   90.00
#
_symmetry.space_group_name_H-M   'P 1'
#
loop_
_entity.id
_entity.type
_entity.pdbx_description
1 polymer ?
#
loop_
_entity_poly.entity_id
_entity_poly.type
_entity_poly.pdbx_seq_one_letter_code
_entity_poly.pdbx_strand_id
1 'polypeptide(L)'
;MYLNYLNPQTGKWGTKHVSLGALGDSFYEYLLKSWLLTNRTDEQAKRMYDTAMKVIKERLIRKSKGGLLHIVEMRGGMFALDATFDSQHAEYMEIAKGITDTCHQSYVRAVTHLGPEIFRFTDDLEAQTNSNDRYYILRPETVESFFYLWRLTNILNYREWAWDVVLALEKYCKAEAGYSGINDVYNSNPIKNDVQESFFLAETLKYLYLIFSTDTVLPLDKWVFNSEAHALPVHEQTSTQVAL
;
A
#
# COMPACT_ATOMS: atom_id res chain seq x y z
N MET A 1 12.14 -15.42 -2.63
CA MET A 1 10.69 -15.18 -2.72
C MET A 1 9.97 -16.32 -2.03
N TYR A 2 8.89 -16.03 -1.31
CA TYR A 2 8.13 -17.01 -0.54
C TYR A 2 6.96 -17.54 -1.37
N LEU A 3 6.65 -18.83 -1.22
CA LEU A 3 5.51 -19.45 -1.88
C LEU A 3 4.23 -19.15 -1.07
N ASN A 4 3.12 -18.86 -1.74
CA ASN A 4 1.89 -18.43 -1.08
C ASN A 4 1.16 -19.55 -0.32
N TYR A 5 1.56 -20.81 -0.51
CA TYR A 5 0.86 -21.96 0.06
C TYR A 5 1.81 -22.83 0.89
N LEU A 6 1.48 -23.00 2.17
CA LEU A 6 2.17 -23.88 3.11
C LEU A 6 1.16 -24.91 3.65
N ASN A 7 1.48 -26.19 3.57
CA ASN A 7 0.63 -27.23 4.12
C ASN A 7 0.81 -27.30 5.66
N PRO A 8 -0.24 -27.09 6.46
CA PRO A 8 -0.10 -26.99 7.92
C PRO A 8 0.17 -28.35 8.60
N GLN A 9 -0.18 -29.47 7.97
CA GLN A 9 0.05 -30.81 8.52
C GLN A 9 1.49 -31.30 8.30
N THR A 10 2.11 -30.87 7.19
CA THR A 10 3.44 -31.38 6.78
C THR A 10 4.55 -30.34 6.90
N GLY A 11 4.21 -29.06 7.04
CA GLY A 11 5.18 -27.95 7.01
C GLY A 11 5.87 -27.78 5.65
N LYS A 12 5.39 -28.46 4.60
CA LYS A 12 5.98 -28.40 3.25
C LYS A 12 5.27 -27.36 2.40
N TRP A 13 6.02 -26.74 1.52
CA TRP A 13 5.49 -25.83 0.51
C TRP A 13 4.56 -26.56 -0.46
N GLY A 14 3.46 -25.89 -0.82
CA GLY A 14 2.50 -26.34 -1.81
C GLY A 14 2.92 -25.97 -3.23
N THR A 15 1.97 -25.44 -4.00
CA THR A 15 2.23 -25.03 -5.39
C THR A 15 3.27 -23.92 -5.47
N LYS A 16 4.06 -23.92 -6.56
CA LYS A 16 5.12 -22.92 -6.80
C LYS A 16 4.54 -21.59 -7.30
N HIS A 17 3.55 -21.05 -6.59
CA HIS A 17 2.94 -19.75 -6.86
C HIS A 17 3.53 -18.70 -5.93
N VAL A 18 3.89 -17.55 -6.50
CA VAL A 18 4.41 -16.37 -5.78
C VAL A 18 3.62 -15.17 -6.27
N SER A 19 3.05 -14.39 -5.34
CA SER A 19 2.50 -13.07 -5.61
C SER A 19 2.95 -12.10 -4.53
N LEU A 20 3.04 -10.81 -4.87
CA LEU A 20 3.22 -9.71 -3.91
C LEU A 20 1.93 -8.91 -3.68
N GLY A 21 0.82 -9.34 -4.26
CA GLY A 21 -0.52 -8.91 -3.88
C GLY A 21 -1.27 -10.03 -3.19
N ALA A 22 -2.52 -10.28 -3.60
CA ALA A 22 -3.40 -11.19 -2.88
C ALA A 22 -2.72 -12.54 -2.52
N LEU A 23 -2.91 -12.96 -1.26
CA LEU A 23 -2.31 -14.15 -0.62
C LEU A 23 -0.83 -14.00 -0.18
N GLY A 24 -0.15 -12.89 -0.48
CA GLY A 24 1.28 -12.73 -0.17
C GLY A 24 1.73 -11.33 0.26
N ASP A 25 1.03 -10.28 -0.13
CA ASP A 25 1.29 -8.87 0.20
C ASP A 25 1.70 -8.61 1.66
N SER A 26 0.76 -8.83 2.57
CA SER A 26 0.85 -8.50 3.99
C SER A 26 1.90 -9.33 4.73
N PHE A 27 2.34 -10.46 4.17
CA PHE A 27 3.48 -11.19 4.71
C PHE A 27 4.75 -10.34 4.64
N TYR A 28 5.05 -9.72 3.48
CA TYR A 28 6.24 -8.87 3.33
C TYR A 28 6.11 -7.59 4.15
N GLU A 29 4.91 -7.01 4.18
CA GLU A 29 4.56 -5.86 5.01
C GLU A 29 4.86 -6.11 6.49
N TYR A 30 4.44 -7.27 7.01
CA TYR A 30 4.61 -7.60 8.42
C TYR A 30 6.06 -7.95 8.79
N LEU A 31 6.90 -8.37 7.85
CA LEU A 31 8.34 -8.52 8.14
C LEU A 31 8.97 -7.15 8.47
N LEU A 32 8.67 -6.12 7.67
CA LEU A 32 9.14 -4.76 7.96
C LEU A 32 8.47 -4.21 9.22
N LYS A 33 7.14 -4.33 9.32
CA LYS A 33 6.38 -3.77 10.44
C LYS A 33 6.68 -4.45 11.78
N SER A 34 7.02 -5.75 11.81
CA SER A 34 7.49 -6.45 13.02
C SER A 34 8.81 -5.86 13.52
N TRP A 35 9.75 -5.63 12.60
CA TRP A 35 11.01 -4.97 12.94
C TRP A 35 10.78 -3.55 13.46
N LEU A 36 9.94 -2.74 12.80
CA LEU A 36 9.61 -1.40 13.30
C LEU A 36 8.92 -1.42 14.67
N LEU A 37 7.93 -2.31 14.86
CA LEU A 37 7.13 -2.42 16.09
C LEU A 37 7.99 -2.78 17.29
N THR A 38 8.97 -3.66 17.11
CA THR A 38 9.93 -4.07 18.15
C THR A 38 11.04 -3.04 18.38
N ASN A 39 10.84 -1.79 17.95
CA ASN A 39 11.83 -0.73 17.97
C ASN A 39 13.17 -1.17 17.33
N ARG A 40 13.05 -1.83 16.18
CA ARG A 40 14.14 -2.27 15.33
C ARG A 40 15.05 -3.33 15.96
N THR A 41 14.49 -4.20 16.82
CA THR A 41 15.24 -5.27 17.50
C THR A 41 14.97 -6.68 16.95
N ASP A 42 13.88 -6.89 16.21
CA ASP A 42 13.61 -8.15 15.50
C ASP A 42 14.48 -8.29 14.24
N GLU A 43 15.74 -8.65 14.47
CA GLU A 43 16.75 -8.86 13.42
C GLU A 43 16.40 -10.05 12.49
N GLN A 44 15.58 -11.00 12.94
CA GLN A 44 15.14 -12.10 12.09
C GLN A 44 14.16 -11.60 11.03
N ALA A 45 13.13 -10.84 11.45
CA ALA A 45 12.18 -10.26 10.52
C ALA A 45 12.87 -9.33 9.52
N LYS A 46 13.82 -8.49 9.98
CA LYS A 46 14.60 -7.61 9.10
C LYS A 46 15.40 -8.38 8.06
N ARG A 47 16.15 -9.42 8.45
CA ARG A 47 16.90 -10.27 7.49
C ARG A 47 15.99 -10.95 6.47
N MET A 48 14.82 -11.43 6.90
CA MET A 48 13.85 -12.05 6.00
C MET A 48 13.29 -11.03 5.01
N TYR A 49 12.96 -9.83 5.49
CA TYR A 49 12.52 -8.71 4.68
C TYR A 49 13.58 -8.32 3.64
N ASP A 50 14.81 -8.04 4.05
CA ASP A 50 15.90 -7.60 3.17
C ASP A 50 16.20 -8.63 2.08
N THR A 51 16.21 -9.91 2.46
CA THR A 51 16.41 -11.02 1.52
C THR A 51 15.29 -11.07 0.48
N ALA A 52 14.05 -10.83 0.88
CA ALA A 52 12.92 -10.76 -0.05
C ALA A 52 13.02 -9.51 -0.94
N MET A 53 13.24 -8.33 -0.35
CA MET A 53 13.28 -7.04 -1.04
C MET A 53 14.38 -6.98 -2.09
N LYS A 54 15.56 -7.54 -1.82
CA LYS A 54 16.62 -7.67 -2.80
C LYS A 54 16.14 -8.40 -4.07
N VAL A 55 15.48 -9.55 -3.90
CA VAL A 55 14.98 -10.34 -5.04
C VAL A 55 13.84 -9.62 -5.74
N ILE A 56 12.95 -8.96 -4.98
CA ILE A 56 11.83 -8.18 -5.53
C ILE A 56 12.35 -7.04 -6.42
N LYS A 57 13.30 -6.26 -5.91
CA LYS A 57 13.95 -5.16 -6.64
C LYS A 57 14.62 -5.65 -7.92
N GLU A 58 15.39 -6.74 -7.84
CA GLU A 58 16.12 -7.29 -9.00
C GLU A 58 15.20 -7.94 -10.03
N ARG A 59 14.11 -8.60 -9.61
CA ARG A 59 13.36 -9.52 -10.48
C ARG A 59 11.93 -9.13 -10.79
N LEU A 60 11.29 -8.26 -10.01
CA LEU A 60 9.86 -7.99 -10.14
C LEU A 60 9.54 -6.53 -10.46
N ILE A 61 10.42 -5.59 -10.11
CA ILE A 61 10.27 -4.19 -10.50
C ILE A 61 10.62 -4.05 -11.98
N ARG A 62 9.73 -3.42 -12.74
CA ARG A 62 9.86 -3.17 -14.18
C ARG A 62 9.46 -1.75 -14.51
N LYS A 63 9.91 -1.28 -15.66
CA LYS A 63 9.55 0.03 -16.20
C LYS A 63 8.74 -0.17 -17.48
N SER A 64 7.59 0.48 -17.57
CA SER A 64 6.74 0.46 -18.77
C SER A 64 7.39 1.25 -19.92
N LYS A 65 6.80 1.20 -21.12
CA LYS A 65 7.30 1.96 -22.29
C LYS A 65 7.19 3.47 -22.05
N GLY A 66 6.09 3.91 -21.43
CA GLY A 66 5.83 5.28 -20.99
C GLY A 66 6.63 5.70 -19.76
N GLY A 67 7.42 4.79 -19.19
CA GLY A 67 8.36 5.09 -18.12
C GLY A 67 7.83 4.92 -16.69
N LEU A 68 6.64 4.33 -16.52
CA LEU A 68 6.06 4.05 -15.21
C LEU A 68 6.76 2.88 -14.53
N LEU A 69 7.08 3.04 -13.24
CA LEU A 69 7.67 1.97 -12.44
C LEU A 69 6.55 1.09 -11.88
N HIS A 70 6.56 -0.19 -12.21
CA HIS A 70 5.51 -1.11 -11.78
C HIS A 70 6.06 -2.40 -11.19
N ILE A 71 5.27 -2.97 -10.30
CA ILE A 71 5.49 -4.22 -9.58
C ILE A 71 4.13 -4.88 -9.41
N VAL A 72 4.11 -6.20 -9.19
CA VAL A 72 2.86 -6.96 -8.97
C VAL A 72 2.24 -6.53 -7.65
N GLU A 73 1.27 -5.61 -7.69
CA GLU A 73 0.38 -5.21 -6.59
C GLU A 73 1.04 -4.62 -5.31
N MET A 74 2.36 -4.68 -5.16
CA MET A 74 3.05 -4.09 -4.01
C MET A 74 3.03 -2.56 -4.08
N ARG A 75 2.80 -1.91 -2.93
CA ARG A 75 2.55 -0.47 -2.84
C ARG A 75 3.78 0.31 -2.37
N GLY A 76 3.87 1.58 -2.80
CA GLY A 76 5.05 2.42 -2.54
C GLY A 76 5.27 2.76 -1.06
N GLY A 77 4.20 2.83 -0.25
CA GLY A 77 4.30 3.17 1.17
C GLY A 77 5.28 2.29 1.97
N MET A 78 5.32 0.99 1.69
CA MET A 78 6.24 0.07 2.36
C MET A 78 7.71 0.36 2.03
N PHE A 79 8.02 0.68 0.77
CA PHE A 79 9.36 1.09 0.35
C PHE A 79 9.78 2.42 0.98
N ALA A 80 8.83 3.36 1.13
CA ALA A 80 9.10 4.67 1.75
C ALA A 80 9.45 4.52 3.25
N LEU A 81 8.73 3.65 3.95
CA LEU A 81 9.01 3.30 5.35
C LEU A 81 10.42 2.71 5.49
N ASP A 82 10.74 1.68 4.72
CA ASP A 82 12.05 1.03 4.75
C ASP A 82 13.18 2.03 4.49
N ALA A 83 13.08 2.82 3.41
CA ALA A 83 14.07 3.84 3.07
C ALA A 83 14.29 4.90 4.15
N THR A 84 13.27 5.18 4.98
CA THR A 84 13.37 6.20 6.03
C THR A 84 13.97 5.63 7.32
N PHE A 85 13.61 4.39 7.67
CA PHE A 85 14.03 3.79 8.95
C PHE A 85 15.29 2.92 8.84
N ASP A 86 15.72 2.56 7.63
CA ASP A 86 17.03 1.96 7.34
C ASP A 86 17.79 2.76 6.28
N SER A 87 18.83 3.49 6.71
CA SER A 87 19.66 4.30 5.81
C SER A 87 20.40 3.49 4.73
N GLN A 88 20.56 2.18 4.90
CA GLN A 88 21.17 1.31 3.88
C GLN A 88 20.27 1.13 2.67
N HIS A 89 18.97 1.40 2.81
CA HIS A 89 17.96 1.29 1.75
C HIS A 89 17.43 2.65 1.30
N ALA A 90 18.18 3.73 1.50
CA ALA A 90 17.76 5.07 1.11
C ALA A 90 17.33 5.16 -0.37
N GLU A 91 17.89 4.32 -1.26
CA GLU A 91 17.50 4.28 -2.67
C GLU A 91 16.08 3.74 -2.91
N TYR A 92 15.48 3.06 -1.93
CA TYR A 92 14.09 2.57 -2.04
C TYR A 92 13.08 3.72 -2.02
N MET A 93 13.47 4.92 -1.59
CA MET A 93 12.60 6.10 -1.64
C MET A 93 12.22 6.47 -3.09
N GLU A 94 13.15 6.36 -4.05
CA GLU A 94 12.84 6.62 -5.46
C GLU A 94 11.96 5.52 -6.06
N ILE A 95 12.13 4.28 -5.60
CA ILE A 95 11.24 3.17 -5.95
C ILE A 95 9.82 3.43 -5.40
N ALA A 96 9.72 3.88 -4.15
CA ALA A 96 8.46 4.23 -3.50
C ALA A 96 7.70 5.30 -4.28
N LYS A 97 8.38 6.42 -4.61
CA LYS A 97 7.81 7.51 -5.40
C LYS A 97 7.35 7.03 -6.78
N GLY A 98 8.16 6.23 -7.47
CA GLY A 98 7.83 5.71 -8.80
C GLY A 98 6.63 4.75 -8.81
N ILE A 99 6.55 3.84 -7.84
CA ILE A 99 5.40 2.92 -7.70
C ILE A 99 4.13 3.70 -7.34
N THR A 100 4.23 4.66 -6.42
CA THR A 100 3.08 5.47 -6.03
C THR A 100 2.58 6.39 -7.14
N ASP A 101 3.48 6.96 -7.95
CA ASP A 101 3.08 7.68 -9.17
C ASP A 101 2.32 6.73 -10.11
N THR A 102 2.82 5.51 -10.33
CA THR A 102 2.11 4.50 -11.14
C THR A 102 0.71 4.17 -10.60
N CYS A 103 0.55 4.05 -9.28
CA CYS A 103 -0.78 3.88 -8.66
C CYS A 103 -1.67 5.11 -8.89
N HIS A 104 -1.13 6.31 -8.75
CA HIS A 104 -1.87 7.55 -9.06
C HIS A 104 -2.27 7.61 -10.55
N GLN A 105 -1.39 7.19 -11.46
CA GLN A 105 -1.67 7.11 -12.89
C GLN A 105 -2.83 6.17 -13.20
N SER A 106 -3.01 5.07 -12.46
CA SER A 106 -4.17 4.20 -12.67
C SER A 106 -5.50 4.84 -12.25
N TYR A 107 -5.46 5.77 -11.29
CA TYR A 107 -6.62 6.56 -10.87
C TYR A 107 -6.95 7.63 -11.92
N VAL A 108 -6.00 8.49 -12.29
CA VAL A 108 -6.28 9.62 -13.21
C VAL A 108 -6.57 9.20 -14.66
N ARG A 109 -6.22 7.96 -15.03
CA ARG A 109 -6.57 7.37 -16.34
C ARG A 109 -7.96 6.75 -16.37
N ALA A 110 -8.62 6.62 -15.22
CA ALA A 110 -10.01 6.20 -15.13
C ALA A 110 -10.95 7.42 -15.21
N VAL A 111 -12.13 7.23 -15.81
CA VAL A 111 -13.13 8.30 -15.94
C VAL A 111 -13.62 8.80 -14.58
N THR A 112 -13.68 7.91 -13.60
CA THR A 112 -14.10 8.25 -12.24
C THR A 112 -13.00 8.85 -11.38
N HIS A 113 -11.74 8.90 -11.85
CA HIS A 113 -10.58 9.21 -11.03
C HIS A 113 -10.39 8.26 -9.83
N LEU A 114 -10.90 7.02 -9.94
CA LEU A 114 -10.68 5.91 -9.00
C LEU A 114 -10.02 4.77 -9.76
N GLY A 115 -9.00 4.14 -9.17
CA GLY A 115 -8.27 3.05 -9.81
C GLY A 115 -9.09 1.75 -9.88
N PRO A 116 -8.93 0.94 -10.94
CA PRO A 116 -9.52 -0.40 -10.99
C PRO A 116 -8.84 -1.34 -10.00
N GLU A 117 -9.48 -2.47 -9.68
CA GLU A 117 -8.89 -3.52 -8.83
C GLU A 117 -7.53 -3.98 -9.34
N ILE A 118 -7.47 -4.32 -10.63
CA ILE A 118 -6.24 -4.75 -11.30
C ILE A 118 -6.03 -3.86 -12.52
N PHE A 119 -4.83 -3.32 -12.66
CA PHE A 119 -4.35 -2.67 -13.88
C PHE A 119 -3.14 -3.40 -14.45
N ARG A 120 -2.91 -3.25 -15.76
CA ARG A 120 -1.91 -4.00 -16.52
C ARG A 120 -0.94 -3.08 -17.24
N PHE A 121 0.20 -3.68 -17.58
CA PHE A 121 1.22 -3.11 -18.45
C PHE A 121 1.42 -4.08 -19.60
N THR A 122 0.93 -3.71 -20.78
CA THR A 122 1.13 -4.42 -22.04
C THR A 122 1.71 -3.47 -23.07
N ASP A 123 1.91 -3.92 -24.30
CA ASP A 123 2.42 -3.07 -25.37
C ASP A 123 1.51 -1.87 -25.69
N ASP A 124 0.21 -2.00 -25.43
CA ASP A 124 -0.85 -1.04 -25.80
C ASP A 124 -1.55 -0.40 -24.58
N LEU A 125 -1.27 -0.89 -23.37
CA LEU A 125 -1.98 -0.49 -22.15
C LEU A 125 -1.01 -0.25 -21.01
N GLU A 126 -1.16 0.89 -20.33
CA GLU A 126 -0.36 1.19 -19.14
C GLU A 126 -1.24 1.69 -18.01
N ALA A 127 -1.09 1.10 -16.83
CA ALA A 127 -1.83 1.47 -15.63
C ALA A 127 -3.36 1.50 -15.82
N GLN A 128 -3.88 0.68 -16.73
CA GLN A 128 -5.32 0.56 -17.02
C GLN A 128 -5.72 -0.91 -17.16
N THR A 129 -7.01 -1.19 -17.31
CA THR A 129 -7.52 -2.53 -17.55
C THR A 129 -8.63 -2.56 -18.57
N ASN A 130 -8.66 -3.62 -19.37
CA ASN A 130 -9.74 -3.96 -20.30
C ASN A 130 -10.46 -5.28 -19.93
N SER A 131 -10.16 -5.84 -18.75
CA SER A 131 -10.79 -7.07 -18.23
C SER A 131 -12.04 -6.76 -17.39
N ASN A 132 -12.54 -7.77 -16.68
CA ASN A 132 -13.62 -7.63 -15.70
C ASN A 132 -13.16 -7.01 -14.36
N ASP A 133 -11.87 -6.68 -14.22
CA ASP A 133 -11.28 -6.12 -12.98
C ASP A 133 -11.46 -4.59 -12.88
N ARG A 134 -12.48 -4.03 -13.54
CA ARG A 134 -12.73 -2.59 -13.66
C ARG A 134 -13.41 -1.98 -12.44
N TYR A 135 -13.76 -2.79 -11.46
CA TYR A 135 -14.46 -2.35 -10.26
C TYR A 135 -13.52 -1.64 -9.29
N TYR A 136 -14.11 -0.85 -8.38
CA TYR A 136 -13.43 -0.23 -7.25
C TYR A 136 -14.29 -0.43 -6.00
N ILE A 137 -13.75 -1.14 -5.01
CA ILE A 137 -14.47 -1.52 -3.78
C ILE A 137 -14.03 -0.70 -2.57
N LEU A 138 -13.73 0.59 -2.76
CA LEU A 138 -13.37 1.53 -1.67
C LEU A 138 -12.01 1.24 -1.01
N ARG A 139 -11.11 0.54 -1.71
CA ARG A 139 -9.80 0.09 -1.20
C ARG A 139 -8.88 1.26 -0.79
N PRO A 140 -8.03 1.05 0.24
CA PRO A 140 -7.22 2.12 0.82
C PRO A 140 -5.81 2.24 0.22
N GLU A 141 -5.26 1.21 -0.43
CA GLU A 141 -3.80 1.04 -0.44
C GLU A 141 -3.04 2.10 -1.27
N THR A 142 -3.71 2.76 -2.22
CA THR A 142 -3.15 3.92 -2.94
C THR A 142 -3.11 5.16 -2.03
N VAL A 143 -4.17 5.42 -1.28
CA VAL A 143 -4.23 6.49 -0.27
C VAL A 143 -3.26 6.22 0.88
N GLU A 144 -3.10 4.98 1.32
CA GLU A 144 -2.08 4.59 2.30
C GLU A 144 -0.67 4.98 1.83
N SER A 145 -0.37 4.75 0.55
CA SER A 145 0.92 5.15 -0.02
C SER A 145 1.09 6.67 -0.05
N PHE A 146 0.04 7.42 -0.39
CA PHE A 146 0.05 8.88 -0.32
C PHE A 146 0.30 9.37 1.11
N PHE A 147 -0.30 8.71 2.11
CA PHE A 147 -0.08 9.02 3.53
C PHE A 147 1.37 8.88 3.94
N TYR A 148 2.00 7.72 3.70
CA TYR A 148 3.40 7.53 4.05
C TYR A 148 4.32 8.49 3.30
N LEU A 149 4.15 8.63 1.99
CA LEU A 149 5.00 9.53 1.22
C LEU A 149 4.81 11.01 1.60
N TRP A 150 3.59 11.46 1.90
CA TRP A 150 3.35 12.79 2.45
C TRP A 150 4.13 12.99 3.74
N ARG A 151 3.94 12.12 4.75
CA ARG A 151 4.57 12.24 6.07
C ARG A 151 6.09 12.16 6.02
N LEU A 152 6.64 11.36 5.12
CA LEU A 152 8.09 11.09 5.07
C LEU A 152 8.83 12.07 4.14
N THR A 153 8.15 12.75 3.23
CA THR A 153 8.80 13.62 2.22
C THR A 153 8.32 15.07 2.21
N ASN A 154 7.15 15.36 2.78
CA ASN A 154 6.48 16.67 2.70
C ASN A 154 6.24 17.19 1.26
N ILE A 155 6.23 16.31 0.27
CA ILE A 155 5.92 16.67 -1.12
C ILE A 155 4.41 16.89 -1.25
N LEU A 156 4.01 18.12 -1.61
CA LEU A 156 2.61 18.56 -1.61
C LEU A 156 1.69 17.75 -2.54
N ASN A 157 2.22 17.23 -3.65
CA ASN A 157 1.45 16.46 -4.63
C ASN A 157 0.67 15.30 -3.99
N TYR A 158 1.22 14.63 -2.96
CA TYR A 158 0.51 13.53 -2.30
C TYR A 158 -0.77 13.98 -1.57
N ARG A 159 -0.82 15.22 -1.08
CA ARG A 159 -2.05 15.81 -0.54
C ARG A 159 -3.04 16.19 -1.64
N GLU A 160 -2.55 16.72 -2.75
CA GLU A 160 -3.39 17.07 -3.91
C GLU A 160 -4.04 15.80 -4.50
N TRP A 161 -3.25 14.75 -4.73
CA TRP A 161 -3.75 13.47 -5.24
C TRP A 161 -4.73 12.81 -4.26
N ALA A 162 -4.47 12.89 -2.95
CA ALA A 162 -5.42 12.41 -1.96
C ALA A 162 -6.74 13.20 -1.98
N TRP A 163 -6.68 14.51 -2.24
CA TRP A 163 -7.86 15.36 -2.37
C TRP A 163 -8.67 15.02 -3.61
N ASP A 164 -8.02 14.71 -4.73
CA ASP A 164 -8.70 14.23 -5.94
C ASP A 164 -9.47 12.92 -5.66
N VAL A 165 -8.89 12.02 -4.86
CA VAL A 165 -9.59 10.80 -4.41
C VAL A 165 -10.82 11.13 -3.56
N VAL A 166 -10.73 12.11 -2.64
CA VAL A 166 -11.91 12.57 -1.86
C VAL A 166 -13.03 13.04 -2.78
N LEU A 167 -12.70 13.89 -3.76
CA LEU A 167 -13.68 14.41 -4.72
C LEU A 167 -14.31 13.29 -5.56
N ALA A 168 -13.51 12.31 -5.97
CA ALA A 168 -13.98 11.14 -6.70
C ALA A 168 -14.90 10.24 -5.86
N LEU A 169 -14.54 9.98 -4.60
CA LEU A 169 -15.36 9.23 -3.64
C LEU A 169 -16.72 9.92 -3.42
N GLU A 170 -16.72 11.24 -3.19
CA GLU A 170 -17.94 12.03 -3.03
C GLU A 170 -18.84 11.97 -4.27
N LYS A 171 -18.24 12.03 -5.46
CA LYS A 171 -18.99 12.07 -6.72
C LYS A 171 -19.56 10.70 -7.12
N TYR A 172 -18.77 9.64 -7.03
CA TYR A 172 -19.12 8.35 -7.63
C TYR A 172 -19.55 7.29 -6.61
N CYS A 173 -18.95 7.30 -5.40
CA CYS A 173 -19.18 6.26 -4.39
C CYS A 173 -20.27 6.64 -3.37
N LYS A 174 -20.50 7.93 -3.10
CA LYS A 174 -21.53 8.38 -2.15
C LYS A 174 -22.94 7.91 -2.56
N ALA A 175 -23.65 7.35 -1.59
CA ALA A 175 -25.03 6.90 -1.66
C ALA A 175 -25.87 7.64 -0.59
N GLU A 176 -27.17 7.38 -0.53
CA GLU A 176 -28.08 8.05 0.42
C GLU A 176 -27.69 7.81 1.89
N ALA A 177 -27.28 6.58 2.23
CA ALA A 177 -26.99 6.15 3.60
C ALA A 177 -25.51 5.83 3.87
N GLY A 178 -24.59 6.17 2.95
CA GLY A 178 -23.18 5.82 3.09
C GLY A 178 -22.40 5.92 1.77
N TYR A 179 -21.46 5.01 1.56
CA TYR A 179 -20.65 4.87 0.36
C TYR A 179 -20.72 3.43 -0.14
N SER A 180 -20.68 3.27 -1.46
CA SER A 180 -20.66 1.96 -2.10
C SER A 180 -19.54 1.90 -3.13
N GLY A 181 -18.92 0.73 -3.26
CA GLY A 181 -18.05 0.43 -4.38
C GLY A 181 -18.79 0.57 -5.72
N ILE A 182 -18.03 0.71 -6.80
CA ILE A 182 -18.55 0.88 -8.15
C ILE A 182 -18.04 -0.24 -9.06
N ASN A 183 -18.86 -0.69 -10.00
CA ASN A 183 -18.54 -1.84 -10.85
C ASN A 183 -17.59 -1.53 -12.03
N ASP A 184 -17.49 -0.26 -12.44
CA ASP A 184 -16.69 0.14 -13.60
C ASP A 184 -16.18 1.59 -13.48
N VAL A 185 -14.90 1.74 -13.15
CA VAL A 185 -14.23 3.05 -13.01
C VAL A 185 -14.07 3.83 -14.33
N TYR A 186 -14.33 3.21 -15.48
CA TYR A 186 -14.28 3.87 -16.78
C TYR A 186 -15.66 4.31 -17.28
N ASN A 187 -16.72 4.07 -16.52
CA ASN A 187 -18.06 4.56 -16.82
C ASN A 187 -18.29 5.90 -16.09
N SER A 188 -18.84 6.90 -16.79
CA SER A 188 -19.18 8.20 -16.20
C SER A 188 -20.38 8.14 -15.25
N ASN A 189 -21.22 7.11 -15.36
CA ASN A 189 -22.35 6.83 -14.48
C ASN A 189 -22.30 5.36 -14.02
N PRO A 190 -21.33 5.01 -13.14
CA PRO A 190 -21.13 3.62 -12.75
C PRO A 190 -22.25 3.11 -11.84
N ILE A 191 -22.49 1.80 -11.89
CA ILE A 191 -23.47 1.14 -11.01
C ILE A 191 -22.77 0.84 -9.68
N LYS A 192 -23.42 1.22 -8.58
CA LYS A 192 -22.99 0.91 -7.22
C LYS A 192 -23.21 -0.56 -6.92
N ASN A 193 -22.27 -1.19 -6.22
CA ASN A 193 -22.32 -2.61 -5.87
C ASN A 193 -23.14 -2.91 -4.59
N ASP A 194 -23.68 -1.88 -3.94
CA ASP A 194 -24.48 -1.95 -2.71
C ASP A 194 -23.73 -2.54 -1.49
N VAL A 195 -22.42 -2.34 -1.43
CA VAL A 195 -21.57 -2.75 -0.30
C VAL A 195 -20.71 -1.59 0.18
N GLN A 196 -20.78 -1.30 1.48
CA GLN A 196 -19.82 -0.44 2.18
C GLN A 196 -18.86 -1.32 2.97
N GLU A 197 -17.67 -1.51 2.42
CA GLU A 197 -16.63 -2.32 3.04
C GLU A 197 -16.14 -1.71 4.36
N SER A 198 -15.90 -2.54 5.37
CA SER A 198 -15.49 -2.04 6.70
C SER A 198 -14.15 -1.29 6.66
N PHE A 199 -13.24 -1.71 5.78
CA PHE A 199 -11.95 -1.05 5.56
C PHE A 199 -12.07 0.35 4.97
N PHE A 200 -13.20 0.72 4.34
CA PHE A 200 -13.40 2.11 3.93
C PHE A 200 -13.35 3.05 5.13
N LEU A 201 -13.99 2.64 6.23
CA LEU A 201 -14.02 3.40 7.49
C LEU A 201 -12.71 3.24 8.25
N ALA A 202 -12.20 2.00 8.36
CA ALA A 202 -11.01 1.72 9.14
C ALA A 202 -9.75 2.30 8.49
N GLU A 203 -9.65 2.30 7.17
CA GLU A 203 -8.41 2.57 6.45
C GLU A 203 -8.53 3.79 5.56
N THR A 204 -9.38 3.75 4.53
CA THR A 204 -9.45 4.80 3.50
C THR A 204 -9.70 6.17 4.12
N LEU A 205 -10.75 6.30 4.96
CA LEU A 205 -11.06 7.55 5.64
C LEU A 205 -10.01 7.93 6.70
N LYS A 206 -9.42 6.95 7.39
CA LYS A 206 -8.37 7.21 8.40
C LYS A 206 -7.10 7.78 7.76
N TYR A 207 -6.62 7.17 6.68
CA TYR A 207 -5.44 7.67 5.97
C TYR A 207 -5.71 9.03 5.33
N LEU A 208 -6.88 9.25 4.72
CA LEU A 208 -7.29 10.58 4.25
C LEU A 208 -7.26 11.62 5.38
N TYR A 209 -7.86 11.31 6.53
CA TYR A 209 -7.83 12.19 7.70
C TYR A 209 -6.39 12.50 8.16
N LEU A 210 -5.52 11.49 8.22
CA LEU A 210 -4.13 11.65 8.66
C LEU A 210 -3.27 12.44 7.66
N ILE A 211 -3.52 12.31 6.36
CA ILE A 211 -2.88 13.11 5.30
C ILE A 211 -3.12 14.61 5.54
N PHE A 212 -4.36 15.00 5.88
CA PHE A 212 -4.73 16.40 6.12
C PHE A 212 -4.55 16.84 7.58
N SER A 213 -4.06 15.97 8.45
CA SER A 213 -3.71 16.28 9.84
C SER A 213 -2.26 16.76 9.98
N THR A 214 -1.91 17.28 11.16
CA THR A 214 -0.52 17.58 11.54
C THR A 214 0.27 16.30 11.85
N ASP A 215 1.59 16.39 11.71
CA ASP A 215 2.49 15.25 11.89
C ASP A 215 2.53 14.69 13.33
N THR A 216 2.06 15.50 14.28
CA THR A 216 1.90 15.14 15.70
C THR A 216 0.79 14.13 15.97
N VAL A 217 -0.16 13.95 15.04
CA VAL A 217 -1.23 12.94 15.16
C VAL A 217 -0.69 11.62 14.62
N LEU A 218 -0.61 10.60 15.50
CA LEU A 218 -0.05 9.27 15.23
C LEU A 218 1.31 9.32 14.49
N PRO A 219 2.36 9.88 15.14
CA PRO A 219 3.66 10.04 14.49
C PRO A 219 4.32 8.66 14.24
N LEU A 220 4.96 8.52 13.07
CA LEU A 220 5.45 7.23 12.55
C LEU A 220 6.66 6.66 13.30
N ASP A 221 7.30 7.45 14.15
CA ASP A 221 8.36 7.00 15.07
C ASP A 221 7.81 6.35 16.34
N LYS A 222 6.50 6.51 16.62
CA LYS A 222 5.83 5.96 17.82
C LYS A 222 4.74 4.94 17.51
N TRP A 223 4.24 4.92 16.29
CA TRP A 223 3.12 4.06 15.89
C TRP A 223 3.42 3.31 14.60
N VAL A 224 3.10 2.01 14.61
CA VAL A 224 3.09 1.15 13.43
C VAL A 224 1.66 0.73 13.15
N PHE A 225 1.16 1.05 11.95
CA PHE A 225 -0.17 0.62 11.52
C PHE A 225 -0.13 -0.85 11.12
N ASN A 226 -1.07 -1.69 11.55
CA ASN A 226 -1.23 -3.04 11.00
C ASN A 226 -1.79 -2.98 9.54
N SER A 227 -2.08 -4.13 8.89
CA SER A 227 -2.63 -4.14 7.52
C SER A 227 -4.05 -3.54 7.39
N GLU A 228 -4.76 -3.30 8.50
CA GLU A 228 -6.10 -2.70 8.52
C GLU A 228 -6.09 -1.28 9.15
N ALA A 229 -4.96 -0.58 9.02
CA ALA A 229 -4.72 0.77 9.53
C ALA A 229 -4.98 0.94 11.05
N HIS A 230 -4.94 -0.11 11.85
CA HIS A 230 -4.97 -0.01 13.32
C HIS A 230 -3.56 0.29 13.84
N ALA A 231 -3.40 1.44 14.48
CA ALA A 231 -2.12 1.89 15.02
C ALA A 231 -1.76 1.13 16.30
N LEU A 232 -0.58 0.50 16.30
CA LEU A 232 0.02 -0.18 17.44
C LEU A 232 1.23 0.63 17.94
N PRO A 233 1.41 0.80 19.25
CA PRO A 233 2.55 1.54 19.77
C PRO A 233 3.84 0.76 19.57
N VAL A 234 4.91 1.45 19.15
CA VAL A 234 6.27 0.90 19.11
C VAL A 234 6.69 0.51 20.54
N HIS A 235 7.29 -0.67 20.70
CA HIS A 235 7.73 -1.16 21.99
C HIS A 235 8.80 -0.24 22.60
N GLU A 236 8.61 0.14 23.85
CA GLU A 236 9.64 0.86 24.60
C GLU A 236 10.86 -0.05 24.82
N GLN A 237 12.07 0.49 24.66
CA GLN A 237 13.27 -0.19 25.12
C GLN A 237 13.24 -0.17 26.65
N THR A 238 12.85 -1.28 27.28
CA THR A 238 13.10 -1.44 28.71
C THR A 238 14.61 -1.48 28.93
N SER A 239 15.17 -0.35 29.36
CA SER A 239 16.51 -0.31 29.92
C SER A 239 16.48 -1.12 31.22
N THR A 240 16.86 -2.39 31.14
CA THR A 240 17.18 -3.19 32.32
C THR A 240 18.39 -2.54 32.98
N GLN A 241 18.16 -1.61 33.90
CA GLN A 241 19.18 -1.24 34.88
C GLN A 241 19.43 -2.50 35.70
N VAL A 242 20.48 -3.23 35.34
CA VAL A 242 21.07 -4.22 36.23
C VAL A 242 21.60 -3.41 37.40
N ALA A 243 20.81 -3.35 38.48
CA ALA A 243 21.31 -2.90 39.77
C ALA A 243 22.42 -3.89 40.17
N LEU A 244 23.67 -3.42 40.11
CA LEU A 244 24.82 -4.06 40.74
C LEU A 244 24.73 -3.93 42.26
#